data_AF-A0A349VJ54-F1
#
_entry.id   AF-A0A349VJ54-F1
#
_cell.length_a   1.000
_cell.length_b   1.000
_cell.length_c   1.000
_cell.angle_alpha   90.00
_cell.angle_beta   90.00
_cell.angle_gamma   90.00
#
_symmetry.space_group_name_H-M   'P 1'
#
loop_
_entity.id
_entity.type
_entity.pdbx_description
1 polymer ?
#
loop_
_entity_poly.entity_id
_entity_poly.type
_entity_poly.pdbx_seq_one_letter_code
_entity_poly.pdbx_strand_id
1 'polypeptide(L)'
;MNESPLKKHNRRGFMSSTAAASLAASTMVHSATAAKSDPRPLRLAVIGCGGRGRGAIDDSLTINSGVTLVAAADLRLENCQR
;
A
#
# COMPACT_ATOMS: atom_id res chain seq x y z
N MET A 1 57.43 10.61 13.52
CA MET A 1 56.13 11.31 13.44
C MET A 1 55.40 10.73 12.25
N ASN A 2 54.21 10.20 12.52
CA ASN A 2 53.49 9.25 11.68
C ASN A 2 52.46 10.02 10.83
N GLU A 3 52.77 10.28 9.57
CA GLU A 3 51.84 11.00 8.67
C GLU A 3 50.87 10.01 8.01
N SER A 4 49.63 9.99 8.48
CA SER A 4 48.54 9.26 7.82
C SER A 4 48.16 9.97 6.51
N PRO A 5 48.05 9.26 5.36
CA PRO A 5 47.71 9.91 4.11
C PRO A 5 46.25 10.38 4.12
N LEU A 6 46.05 11.69 4.05
CA LEU A 6 44.73 12.30 3.88
C LEU A 6 44.11 11.81 2.57
N LYS A 7 43.09 10.97 2.68
CA LYS A 7 42.31 10.44 1.56
C LYS A 7 41.59 11.61 0.86
N LYS A 8 42.15 12.10 -0.24
CA LYS A 8 41.54 13.16 -1.07
C LYS A 8 40.21 12.68 -1.65
N HIS A 9 39.10 13.17 -1.11
CA HIS A 9 37.79 12.98 -1.70
C HIS A 9 37.70 13.76 -3.01
N ASN A 10 37.64 13.05 -4.14
CA ASN A 10 37.45 13.63 -5.46
C ASN A 10 36.00 13.43 -5.93
N ARG A 11 35.43 14.43 -6.62
CA ARG A 11 34.05 14.42 -7.16
C ARG A 11 33.76 13.17 -7.99
N ARG A 12 34.73 12.70 -8.78
CA ARG A 12 34.61 11.46 -9.58
C ARG A 12 34.46 10.21 -8.70
N GLY A 13 35.14 10.15 -7.56
CA GLY A 13 35.01 9.06 -6.60
C GLY A 13 33.65 9.08 -5.90
N PHE A 14 33.14 10.28 -5.58
CA PHE A 14 31.79 10.45 -5.04
C PHE A 14 30.73 10.01 -6.05
N MET A 15 30.78 10.48 -7.30
CA MET A 15 29.85 10.07 -8.35
C MET A 15 29.87 8.56 -8.61
N SER A 16 31.06 7.95 -8.65
CA SER A 16 31.19 6.49 -8.85
C SER A 16 30.59 5.71 -7.68
N SER A 17 30.80 6.17 -6.45
CA SER A 17 30.24 5.53 -5.24
C SER A 17 28.72 5.69 -5.19
N THR A 18 28.19 6.86 -5.54
CA THR A 18 26.74 7.12 -5.60
C THR A 18 26.06 6.28 -6.68
N ALA A 19 26.67 6.15 -7.87
CA ALA A 19 26.13 5.32 -8.96
C ALA A 19 26.08 3.82 -8.59
N ALA A 20 27.09 3.32 -7.87
CA ALA A 20 27.10 1.95 -7.36
C ALA A 20 26.01 1.73 -6.28
N ALA A 21 25.84 2.69 -5.37
CA ALA A 21 24.82 2.61 -4.32
C ALA A 21 23.39 2.66 -4.89
N SER A 22 23.13 3.45 -5.95
CA SER A 22 21.81 3.51 -6.58
C SER A 22 21.39 2.21 -7.27
N LEU A 23 22.35 1.44 -7.81
CA LEU A 23 22.06 0.12 -8.39
C LEU A 23 21.70 -0.93 -7.33
N ALA A 24 22.29 -0.84 -6.12
CA ALA A 24 21.96 -1.73 -5.02
C ALA A 24 20.60 -1.40 -4.39
N ALA A 25 20.15 -0.14 -4.47
CA ALA A 25 18.83 0.27 -3.98
C ALA A 25 17.69 -0.11 -4.96
N SER A 26 17.96 -0.21 -6.26
CA SER A 26 16.93 -0.57 -7.25
C SER A 26 16.49 -2.04 -7.17
N THR A 27 17.29 -2.92 -6.57
CA THR A 27 16.92 -4.33 -6.34
C THR A 27 16.09 -4.53 -5.06
N MET A 28 15.97 -3.51 -4.20
CA MET A 28 15.13 -3.53 -3.00
C MET A 28 13.74 -2.92 -3.21
N VAL A 29 13.40 -2.53 -4.45
CA VAL A 29 12.01 -2.26 -4.78
C VAL A 29 11.29 -3.58 -4.59
N HIS A 30 10.41 -3.64 -3.60
CA HIS A 30 9.47 -4.75 -3.40
C HIS A 30 8.75 -4.99 -4.72
N SER A 31 9.30 -5.88 -5.55
CA SER A 31 8.57 -6.51 -6.62
C SER A 31 7.63 -7.44 -5.89
N ALA A 32 6.50 -6.90 -5.42
CA ALA A 32 5.36 -7.73 -5.10
C ALA A 32 5.12 -8.52 -6.38
N THR A 33 5.55 -9.78 -6.39
CA THR A 33 5.18 -10.72 -7.43
C THR A 33 3.68 -10.59 -7.53
N ALA A 34 3.17 -10.10 -8.67
CA ALA A 34 1.74 -9.91 -8.84
C ALA A 34 1.08 -11.19 -8.37
N ALA A 35 0.33 -11.12 -7.26
CA ALA A 35 -0.33 -12.29 -6.72
C ALA A 35 -1.12 -12.87 -7.89
N LYS A 36 -0.92 -14.18 -8.16
CA LYS A 36 -1.59 -14.88 -9.27
C LYS A 36 -3.03 -14.35 -9.34
N SER A 37 -3.45 -13.93 -10.53
CA SER A 37 -4.68 -13.16 -10.79
C SER A 37 -5.94 -13.99 -10.58
N ASP A 38 -5.99 -14.81 -9.54
CA ASP A 38 -7.21 -15.46 -9.12
C ASP A 38 -8.17 -14.33 -8.71
N PRO A 39 -9.31 -14.17 -9.41
CA PRO A 39 -10.23 -13.08 -9.14
C PRO A 39 -10.83 -13.27 -7.74
N ARG A 40 -10.22 -12.64 -6.73
CA ARG A 40 -10.75 -12.64 -5.37
C ARG A 40 -11.64 -11.42 -5.19
N PRO A 41 -12.85 -11.58 -4.64
CA PRO A 41 -13.73 -10.44 -4.43
C PRO A 41 -13.11 -9.48 -3.40
N LEU A 42 -13.25 -8.19 -3.66
CA LEU A 42 -12.90 -7.12 -2.74
C LEU A 42 -13.86 -7.17 -1.54
N ARG A 43 -13.30 -7.46 -0.38
CA ARG A 43 -14.06 -7.55 0.87
C ARG A 43 -14.18 -6.15 1.48
N LEU A 44 -15.40 -5.65 1.54
CA LEU A 44 -15.75 -4.34 2.06
C LEU A 44 -16.33 -4.47 3.47
N ALA A 45 -16.12 -3.48 4.32
CA ALA A 45 -16.76 -3.35 5.62
C ALA A 45 -17.23 -1.90 5.82
N VAL A 46 -18.32 -1.70 6.57
CA VAL A 46 -18.87 -0.38 6.87
C VAL A 46 -18.95 -0.13 8.37
N ILE A 47 -18.59 1.10 8.77
CA ILE A 47 -18.81 1.63 10.11
C ILE A 47 -19.80 2.79 10.00
N GLY A 48 -20.90 2.69 10.74
CA GLY A 48 -22.06 3.57 10.63
C GLY A 48 -23.04 3.05 9.57
N CYS A 49 -24.00 2.23 10.00
CA CYS A 49 -25.07 1.64 9.20
C CYS A 49 -26.27 2.61 9.01
N GLY A 50 -26.06 3.92 9.14
CA GLY A 50 -27.06 4.96 8.90
C GLY A 50 -27.29 5.26 7.41
N GLY A 51 -28.09 6.29 7.09
CA GLY A 51 -28.48 6.60 5.71
C GLY A 51 -27.31 6.79 4.73
N ARG A 52 -26.22 7.44 5.17
CA ARG A 52 -25.02 7.62 4.33
C ARG A 52 -24.22 6.32 4.15
N GLY A 53 -24.04 5.55 5.23
CA GLY A 53 -23.30 4.29 5.15
C GLY A 53 -24.02 3.29 4.26
N ARG A 54 -25.36 3.19 4.39
CA ARG A 54 -26.17 2.36 3.49
C ARG A 54 -26.09 2.82 2.03
N GLY A 55 -26.20 4.12 1.76
CA GLY A 55 -26.05 4.65 0.40
C GLY A 55 -24.67 4.33 -0.20
N ALA A 56 -23.60 4.49 0.58
CA ALA A 56 -22.25 4.15 0.13
C ALA A 56 -22.08 2.65 -0.17
N ILE A 57 -22.70 1.78 0.62
CA ILE A 57 -22.75 0.33 0.34
C ILE A 57 -23.52 0.06 -0.95
N ASP A 58 -24.69 0.66 -1.10
CA ASP A 58 -25.56 0.48 -2.27
C ASP A 58 -24.86 0.92 -3.56
N ASP A 59 -24.23 2.09 -3.54
CA ASP A 59 -23.40 2.59 -4.64
C ASP A 59 -22.26 1.60 -4.94
N SER A 60 -21.52 1.18 -3.91
CA SER A 60 -20.36 0.30 -4.06
C SER A 60 -20.72 -1.06 -4.65
N LEU A 61 -21.83 -1.65 -4.21
CA LEU A 61 -22.29 -2.97 -4.67
C LEU A 61 -22.99 -2.91 -6.03
N THR A 62 -23.62 -1.77 -6.38
CA THR A 62 -24.35 -1.61 -7.63
C THR A 62 -23.42 -1.26 -8.80
N ILE A 63 -22.41 -0.41 -8.59
CA ILE A 63 -21.53 0.06 -9.69
C ILE A 63 -20.31 -0.85 -9.93
N ASN A 64 -19.89 -1.64 -8.93
CA ASN A 64 -18.67 -2.46 -9.02
C ASN A 64 -18.99 -3.95 -9.07
N SER A 65 -18.28 -4.69 -9.92
CA SER A 65 -18.28 -6.15 -9.89
C SER A 65 -17.21 -6.69 -8.94
N GLY A 66 -17.44 -7.87 -8.39
CA GLY A 66 -16.47 -8.54 -7.52
C GLY A 66 -16.26 -7.85 -6.16
N VAL A 67 -17.24 -7.10 -5.65
CA VAL A 67 -17.21 -6.53 -4.29
C VAL A 67 -18.19 -7.30 -3.40
N THR A 68 -17.83 -7.54 -2.15
CA THR A 68 -18.70 -8.19 -1.17
C THR A 68 -18.61 -7.50 0.19
N LEU A 69 -19.76 -7.15 0.78
CA LEU A 69 -19.82 -6.65 2.14
C LEU A 69 -19.68 -7.81 3.12
N VAL A 70 -18.65 -7.79 3.97
CA VAL A 70 -18.34 -8.89 4.90
C VAL A 70 -18.50 -8.53 6.37
N ALA A 71 -18.61 -7.24 6.69
CA ALA A 71 -18.79 -6.77 8.05
C ALA A 71 -19.51 -5.41 8.07
N ALA A 72 -20.29 -5.20 9.13
CA ALA A 72 -20.99 -3.96 9.39
C ALA A 72 -20.96 -3.67 10.89
N ALA A 73 -20.76 -2.41 11.26
CA ALA A 73 -20.73 -1.98 12.66
C ALA A 73 -21.48 -0.65 12.80
N ASP A 74 -22.25 -0.51 13.88
CA ASP A 74 -22.94 0.71 14.26
C ASP A 74 -23.14 0.70 15.78
N LEU A 75 -23.35 1.89 16.38
CA LEU A 75 -23.67 2.00 17.80
C LEU A 75 -24.98 1.29 18.14
N ARG A 76 -25.90 1.20 17.18
CA ARG A 76 -27.17 0.48 17.33
C ARG A 76 -27.20 -0.74 16.43
N LEU A 77 -27.35 -1.92 17.04
CA LEU A 77 -27.40 -3.19 16.33
C LEU A 77 -28.51 -3.20 15.26
N GLU A 78 -29.67 -2.59 15.54
CA GLU A 78 -30.78 -2.52 14.59
C GLU A 78 -30.41 -1.85 13.27
N ASN A 79 -29.43 -0.96 13.24
CA ASN A 79 -29.02 -0.26 12.02
C ASN A 79 -28.32 -1.21 11.06
N CYS A 80 -27.61 -2.22 11.56
CA CYS A 80 -26.88 -3.19 10.72
C CYS A 80 -27.68 -4.47 10.45
N GLN A 81 -28.86 -4.64 11.06
CA GLN A 81 -29.77 -5.76 10.84
C GLN A 81 -30.91 -5.44 9.86
N ARG A 82 -31.03 -4.19 9.42
CA ARG A 82 -32.05 -3.72 8.46
C ARG A 82 -31.67 -3.99 7.01
#